data_AF-R5L7E1-F1
#
_entry.id   AF-R5L7E1-F1
#
_cell.length_a   1.000
_cell.length_b   1.000
_cell.length_c   1.000
_cell.angle_alpha   90.00
_cell.angle_beta   90.00
_cell.angle_gamma   90.00
#
_symmetry.space_group_name_H-M   'P 1'
#
loop_
_entity.id
_entity.type
_entity.pdbx_description
1 polymer ?
#
loop_
_entity_poly.entity_id
_entity_poly.type
_entity_poly.pdbx_seq_one_letter_code
_entity_poly.pdbx_strand_id
1 'polypeptide(L)'
;MQLTEKDLLPGTVVQHFKRGMLPESERADSAMYLYEILGVARHTETGEMLVVYRALYGEHRICARPLEMFLSETDREKYPEARQKYRFEPVK
;
A
#
# COMPACT_ATOMS: atom_id res chain seq x y z
N MET A 1 9.22 7.62 -1.40
CA MET A 1 9.68 8.01 -0.03
C MET A 1 9.41 6.82 0.87
N GLN A 2 10.34 6.45 1.76
CA GLN A 2 10.08 5.32 2.66
C GLN A 2 8.95 5.70 3.63
N LEU A 3 7.85 4.93 3.60
CA LEU A 3 6.81 5.01 4.62
C LEU A 3 7.37 4.50 5.94
N THR A 4 7.01 5.18 7.01
CA THR A 4 7.23 4.76 8.39
C THR A 4 5.88 4.65 9.09
N GLU A 5 5.87 4.07 10.29
CA GLU A 5 4.65 4.01 11.12
C GLU A 5 4.02 5.38 11.37
N LYS A 6 4.83 6.45 11.43
CA LYS A 6 4.35 7.83 11.63
C LYS A 6 3.53 8.36 10.46
N ASP A 7 3.71 7.78 9.27
CA ASP A 7 3.01 8.17 8.06
C ASP A 7 1.68 7.41 7.87
N LEU A 8 1.43 6.37 8.68
CA LEU A 8 0.24 5.51 8.62
C LEU A 8 -0.97 6.12 9.34
N LEU A 9 -1.25 7.39 9.01
CA LEU A 9 -2.39 8.13 9.54
C LEU A 9 -3.66 7.85 8.73
N PRO A 10 -4.85 7.82 9.37
CA PRO A 10 -6.10 7.73 8.65
C PRO A 10 -6.24 8.82 7.57
N GLY A 11 -6.64 8.42 6.36
CA GLY A 11 -6.76 9.31 5.20
C GLY A 11 -5.49 9.43 4.36
N THR A 12 -4.32 8.94 4.81
CA THR A 12 -3.12 8.89 3.99
C THR A 12 -3.37 8.00 2.77
N VAL A 13 -3.14 8.54 1.57
CA VAL A 13 -3.24 7.78 0.32
C VAL A 13 -1.88 7.22 -0.07
N VAL A 14 -1.83 5.92 -0.34
CA VAL A 14 -0.65 5.20 -0.78
C VAL A 14 -0.91 4.48 -2.09
N GLN A 15 0.13 4.29 -2.89
CA GLN A 15 0.12 3.47 -4.08
C GLN A 15 0.89 2.17 -3.87
N HIS A 16 0.33 1.07 -4.36
CA HIS A 16 1.04 -0.21 -4.41
C HIS A 16 1.97 -0.25 -5.64
N PHE A 17 3.13 -0.92 -5.55
CA PHE A 17 4.14 -0.93 -6.61
C PHE A 17 3.62 -1.36 -8.00
N LYS A 18 2.60 -2.23 -8.02
CA LYS A 18 1.94 -2.67 -9.26
C LYS A 18 1.29 -1.52 -10.03
N ARG A 19 0.92 -0.41 -9.37
CA ARG A 19 0.48 0.81 -10.06
C ARG A 19 1.53 1.28 -11.05
N GLY A 20 2.82 1.23 -10.68
CA GLY A 20 3.92 1.63 -11.56
C GLY A 20 4.08 0.76 -12.81
N MET A 21 3.45 -0.42 -12.84
CA MET A 21 3.48 -1.37 -13.96
C MET A 21 2.29 -1.20 -14.91
N LEU A 22 1.30 -0.39 -14.56
CA LEU A 22 0.20 -0.05 -15.47
C LEU A 22 0.69 0.92 -16.57
N PRO A 23 0.12 0.86 -17.78
CA PRO A 23 0.31 1.87 -18.81
C PRO A 23 -0.04 3.26 -18.27
N GLU A 24 0.65 4.29 -18.77
CA GLU A 24 0.45 5.66 -18.30
C GLU A 24 -0.99 6.15 -18.47
N SER A 25 -1.62 5.81 -19.60
CA SER A 25 -3.03 6.07 -19.88
C SER A 25 -3.97 5.48 -18.83
N GLU A 26 -3.73 4.25 -18.39
CA GLU A 26 -4.53 3.61 -17.34
C GLU A 26 -4.28 4.22 -15.96
N ARG A 27 -3.07 4.72 -15.69
CA ARG A 27 -2.77 5.35 -14.39
C ARG A 27 -3.39 6.73 -14.25
N ALA A 28 -3.39 7.53 -15.32
CA ALA A 28 -3.87 8.91 -15.29
C ALA A 28 -5.36 8.98 -14.93
N ASP A 29 -6.16 8.04 -15.43
CA ASP A 29 -7.62 8.07 -15.31
C ASP A 29 -8.17 7.04 -14.31
N SER A 30 -7.32 6.41 -13.49
CA SER A 30 -7.76 5.34 -12.57
C SER A 30 -7.15 5.41 -11.18
N ALA A 31 -7.98 5.08 -10.19
CA ALA A 31 -7.56 4.82 -8.82
C ALA A 31 -7.03 3.38 -8.61
N MET A 32 -6.88 2.59 -9.68
CA MET A 32 -6.33 1.23 -9.59
C MET A 32 -5.00 1.21 -8.81
N TYR A 33 -4.91 0.30 -7.85
CA TYR A 33 -3.79 0.14 -6.92
C TYR A 33 -3.50 1.36 -6.02
N LEU A 34 -4.45 2.28 -5.87
CA LEU A 34 -4.46 3.26 -4.80
C LEU A 34 -5.25 2.75 -3.60
N TYR A 35 -4.75 3.08 -2.43
CA TYR A 35 -5.34 2.70 -1.16
C TYR A 35 -5.28 3.86 -0.18
N GLU A 36 -6.26 3.91 0.71
CA GLU A 36 -6.32 4.85 1.83
C GLU A 36 -6.06 4.09 3.13
N ILE A 37 -5.18 4.60 3.98
CA ILE A 37 -4.96 4.08 5.32
C ILE A 37 -6.17 4.41 6.18
N LEU A 38 -6.70 3.42 6.90
CA LEU A 38 -7.75 3.60 7.90
C LEU A 38 -7.17 3.63 9.32
N GLY A 39 -6.02 3.00 9.52
CA GLY A 39 -5.25 3.05 10.76
C GLY A 39 -4.33 1.85 10.93
N VAL A 40 -3.67 1.79 12.07
CA VAL A 40 -2.89 0.64 12.51
C VAL A 40 -3.63 -0.05 13.65
N ALA A 41 -3.80 -1.37 13.54
CA ALA A 41 -4.46 -2.21 14.52
C ALA A 41 -3.47 -3.20 15.15
N ARG A 42 -3.75 -3.63 16.38
CA ARG A 42 -3.04 -4.72 17.04
C ARG A 42 -3.91 -5.97 17.00
N HIS A 43 -3.40 -7.05 16.41
CA HIS A 43 -4.05 -8.35 16.43
C HIS A 43 -4.07 -8.88 17.87
N THR A 44 -5.24 -9.12 18.44
CA THR A 44 -5.41 -9.35 19.88
C THR A 44 -4.82 -10.67 20.37
N GLU A 45 -4.84 -11.68 19.52
CA GLU A 45 -4.45 -13.06 19.82
C GLU A 45 -2.94 -13.28 19.65
N THR A 46 -2.31 -12.55 18.73
CA THR A 46 -0.89 -12.73 18.39
C THR A 46 -0.03 -11.54 18.80
N GLY A 47 -0.63 -10.37 19.03
CA GLY A 47 0.07 -9.11 19.26
C GLY A 47 0.65 -8.47 18.00
N GLU A 48 0.48 -9.08 16.81
CA GLU A 48 1.01 -8.58 15.55
C GLU A 48 0.37 -7.24 15.17
N MET A 49 1.19 -6.29 14.70
CA MET A 49 0.70 -5.01 14.20
C MET A 49 0.25 -5.16 12.74
N LEU A 50 -0.95 -4.67 12.44
CA LEU A 50 -1.58 -4.73 11.13
C LEU A 50 -1.88 -3.32 10.63
N VAL A 51 -1.62 -3.06 9.36
CA VAL A 51 -2.16 -1.88 8.67
C VAL A 51 -3.54 -2.22 8.15
N VAL A 52 -4.54 -1.43 8.54
CA VAL A 52 -5.90 -1.50 8.02
C VAL A 52 -6.06 -0.42 6.96
N TYR A 53 -6.46 -0.81 5.75
CA TYR A 53 -6.50 0.10 4.61
C TYR A 53 -7.63 -0.28 3.64
N ARG A 54 -8.07 0.69 2.83
CA ARG A 54 -9.19 0.56 1.89
C ARG A 54 -8.70 0.75 0.46
N ALA A 55 -9.10 -0.13 -0.45
CA ALA A 55 -8.91 0.10 -1.88
C ALA A 55 -9.72 1.32 -2.34
N LEU A 56 -9.12 2.19 -3.15
CA LEU A 56 -9.80 3.33 -3.78
C LEU A 56 -10.39 2.98 -5.15
N TYR A 57 -10.48 1.69 -5.46
CA TYR A 57 -10.97 1.17 -6.74
C TYR A 57 -11.85 -0.06 -6.51
N GLY A 58 -12.63 -0.43 -7.54
CA GLY A 58 -13.55 -1.55 -7.48
C GLY A 58 -14.61 -1.36 -6.38
N GLU A 59 -14.83 -2.39 -5.57
CA GLU A 59 -15.83 -2.38 -4.47
C GLU A 59 -15.31 -1.73 -3.17
N HIS A 60 -14.20 -0.99 -3.21
CA HIS A 60 -13.63 -0.32 -2.05
C HIS A 60 -13.37 -1.25 -0.84
N ARG A 61 -12.85 -2.46 -1.11
CA ARG A 61 -12.60 -3.47 -0.08
C ARG A 61 -11.65 -2.94 1.00
N ILE A 62 -11.99 -3.23 2.26
CA ILE A 62 -11.12 -3.03 3.40
C ILE A 62 -10.26 -4.28 3.59
N CYS A 63 -8.98 -4.07 3.84
CA CYS A 63 -7.97 -5.12 3.98
C CYS A 63 -7.13 -4.86 5.23
N ALA A 64 -6.58 -5.93 5.79
CA ALA A 64 -5.56 -5.87 6.83
C ALA A 64 -4.30 -6.60 6.34
N ARG A 65 -3.12 -6.06 6.65
CA ARG A 65 -1.83 -6.67 6.28
C ARG A 65 -0.83 -6.46 7.42
N PRO A 66 0.04 -7.45 7.71
CA PRO A 66 1.15 -7.27 8.63
C PRO A 66 1.96 -6.01 8.35
N LEU A 67 2.24 -5.24 9.40
CA LEU A 67 2.92 -3.94 9.34
C LEU A 67 4.27 -4.07 8.62
N GLU A 68 5.08 -5.05 9.01
CA GLU A 68 6.38 -5.31 8.40
C GLU A 68 6.25 -5.64 6.91
N MET A 69 5.25 -6.44 6.53
CA MET A 69 4.98 -6.76 5.13
C MET A 69 4.36 -5.61 4.34
N PHE A 70 3.78 -4.62 5.00
CA PHE A 70 3.24 -3.41 4.38
C PHE A 70 4.38 -2.42 4.09
N LEU A 71 5.28 -2.24 5.05
CA LEU A 71 6.44 -1.35 4.95
C LEU A 71 7.63 -1.97 4.20
N SER A 72 7.55 -3.25 3.81
CA SER A 72 8.66 -3.96 3.18
C SER A 72 9.02 -3.40 1.80
N GLU A 73 10.26 -3.70 1.38
CA GLU A 73 10.67 -3.51 -0.01
C GLU A 73 9.88 -4.42 -0.97
N THR A 74 9.78 -4.00 -2.22
CA THR A 74 9.26 -4.83 -3.31
C THR A 74 10.27 -5.93 -3.60
N ASP A 75 9.78 -7.15 -3.71
CA ASP A 75 10.59 -8.30 -4.11
C ASP A 75 11.10 -8.12 -5.54
N ARG A 76 12.39 -7.82 -5.68
CA ARG A 76 13.05 -7.54 -6.96
C ARG A 76 13.42 -8.79 -7.74
N GLU A 77 13.54 -9.95 -7.09
CA GLU A 77 13.74 -11.22 -7.79
C GLU A 77 12.46 -11.60 -8.54
N LYS A 78 11.31 -11.43 -7.88
CA LYS A 78 10.00 -11.70 -8.48
C LYS A 78 9.52 -10.61 -9.43
N TYR A 79 9.86 -9.34 -9.14
CA TYR A 79 9.43 -8.18 -9.92
C TYR A 79 10.65 -7.30 -10.28
N PRO A 80 11.51 -7.76 -11.21
CA PRO A 80 12.73 -7.03 -11.58
C PRO A 80 12.43 -5.64 -12.14
N GLU A 81 11.33 -5.51 -12.89
CA GLU A 81 10.88 -4.26 -13.53
C GLU A 81 10.10 -3.32 -12.60
N ALA A 82 9.95 -3.66 -11.31
CA ALA A 82 9.25 -2.80 -10.37
C ALA A 82 10.01 -1.48 -10.17
N ARG A 83 9.40 -0.37 -10.58
CA ARG A 83 10.00 0.97 -10.44
C ARG A 83 10.03 1.44 -8.98
N GLN A 84 8.98 1.10 -8.22
CA GLN A 84 8.84 1.46 -6.81
C GLN A 84 9.81 0.65 -5.93
N LYS A 85 10.39 1.27 -4.90
CA LYS A 85 11.30 0.57 -3.98
C LYS A 85 10.51 -0.22 -2.94
N TYR A 86 9.53 0.42 -2.31
CA TYR A 86 8.71 -0.19 -1.27
C TYR A 86 7.43 -0.77 -1.84
N ARG A 87 6.79 -1.73 -1.15
CA ARG A 87 5.51 -2.30 -1.62
C ARG A 87 4.42 -1.25 -1.72
N PHE A 88 4.40 -0.33 -0.76
CA PHE A 88 3.54 0.84 -0.73
C PHE A 88 4.40 2.10 -0.61
N GLU A 89 4.03 3.16 -1.30
CA GLU A 89 4.63 4.49 -1.18
C GLU A 89 3.52 5.54 -1.13
N PRO A 90 3.68 6.67 -0.41
CA PRO A 90 2.66 7.70 -0.35
C PRO A 90 2.52 8.38 -1.71
N VAL A 91 1.28 8.69 -2.09
CA VAL A 91 1.01 9.52 -3.26
C VAL A 91 1.29 10.98 -2.87
N LYS A 92 2.13 11.67 -3.63
CA LYS A 92 2.38 13.11 -3.47
C LYS A 92 1.34 13.93 -4.22
#